data_AF-A0A1B8QQT4-F1
#
_entry.id   AF-A0A1B8QQT4-F1
#
_cell.length_a   1.000
_cell.length_b   1.000
_cell.length_c   1.000
_cell.angle_alpha   90.00
_cell.angle_beta   90.00
_cell.angle_gamma   90.00
#
_symmetry.space_group_name_H-M   'P 1'
#
loop_
_entity.id
_entity.type
_entity.pdbx_description
1 polymer ?
#
loop_
_entity_poly.entity_id
_entity_poly.type
_entity_poly.pdbx_seq_one_letter_code
_entity_poly.pdbx_strand_id
1 'polypeptide(L)'
;MGADGEIQDALVVNEEEACESLCFNFHTKKKILLSKVGKNHVTIAKIIKEIRHGSKTKKQFSELNIDALHITDLIDKDLVLKQRQYHTPHAFNFAKERDILIPRVSKRSIIRESLVASGAGYYTDSIFKLPPPQKMKPKSYGV
;
A
#
# COMPACT_ATOMS: atom_id res chain seq x y z
N MET A 1 34.69 16.67 -37.68
CA MET A 1 35.15 15.92 -36.49
C MET A 1 33.90 15.54 -35.70
N GLY A 2 33.68 14.24 -35.54
CA GLY A 2 32.41 13.64 -35.11
C GLY A 2 32.10 13.90 -33.64
N ALA A 3 30.81 14.01 -33.33
CA ALA A 3 30.30 14.04 -31.97
C ALA A 3 30.25 12.59 -31.45
N ASP A 4 31.31 12.19 -30.76
CA ASP A 4 31.38 10.89 -30.11
C ASP A 4 30.43 10.89 -28.90
N GLY A 5 29.21 10.41 -29.12
CA GLY A 5 28.23 10.17 -28.07
C GLY A 5 28.66 8.97 -27.24
N GLU A 6 29.31 9.21 -26.10
CA GLU A 6 29.66 8.15 -25.16
C GLU A 6 28.38 7.47 -24.63
N ILE A 7 28.30 6.15 -24.83
CA ILE A 7 27.22 5.32 -24.31
C ILE A 7 27.35 5.29 -22.78
N GLN A 8 26.48 6.02 -22.07
CA GLN A 8 26.54 6.13 -20.60
C GLN A 8 26.05 4.86 -19.88
N ASP A 9 25.26 4.01 -20.53
CA ASP A 9 24.78 2.75 -19.94
C ASP A 9 24.35 1.78 -21.05
N ALA A 10 24.78 0.52 -20.96
CA ALA A 10 24.48 -0.52 -21.95
C ALA A 10 23.85 -1.72 -21.24
N LEU A 11 22.61 -2.04 -21.57
CA LEU A 11 21.89 -3.17 -21.00
C LEU A 11 21.79 -4.30 -22.03
N VAL A 12 22.56 -5.37 -21.80
CA VAL A 12 22.54 -6.55 -22.67
C VAL A 12 21.38 -7.46 -22.24
N VAL A 13 20.48 -7.76 -23.18
CA VAL A 13 19.42 -8.76 -23.04
C VAL A 13 19.83 -9.94 -23.92
N ASN A 14 19.89 -11.14 -23.35
CA ASN A 14 20.26 -12.32 -24.12
C ASN A 14 19.09 -12.75 -25.03
N GLU A 15 19.40 -13.53 -26.07
CA GLU A 15 18.44 -13.92 -27.10
C GLU A 15 17.29 -14.78 -26.54
N GLU A 16 17.60 -15.60 -25.53
CA GLU A 16 16.63 -16.44 -24.81
C GLU A 16 15.59 -15.61 -24.03
N GLU A 17 16.02 -14.56 -23.32
CA GLU A 17 15.14 -13.66 -22.56
C GLU A 17 14.24 -12.82 -23.49
N ALA A 18 14.69 -12.49 -24.69
CA ALA A 18 13.89 -11.73 -25.67
C ALA A 18 12.76 -12.57 -26.27
N CYS A 19 12.97 -13.89 -26.41
CA CYS A 19 12.01 -14.82 -27.01
C CYS A 19 10.81 -15.15 -26.10
N GLU A 20 10.93 -15.02 -24.77
CA GLU A 20 9.84 -15.37 -23.84
C GLU A 20 8.62 -14.42 -23.93
N SER A 21 8.79 -13.17 -24.39
CA SER A 21 7.67 -12.21 -24.55
C SER A 21 7.68 -11.42 -25.85
N LEU A 22 8.68 -11.62 -26.72
CA LEU A 22 8.94 -10.86 -27.95
C LEU A 22 9.05 -9.33 -27.73
N CYS A 23 9.17 -8.87 -26.48
CA CYS A 23 9.11 -7.46 -26.13
C CYS A 23 10.38 -7.04 -25.40
N PHE A 24 11.40 -6.65 -26.17
CA PHE A 24 12.66 -6.10 -25.65
C PHE A 24 12.43 -4.99 -24.61
N ASN A 25 11.47 -4.09 -24.88
CA ASN A 25 11.11 -3.00 -23.97
C ASN A 25 10.60 -3.49 -22.60
N PHE A 26 9.89 -4.62 -22.54
CA PHE A 26 9.41 -5.20 -21.29
C PHE A 26 10.59 -5.71 -20.45
N HIS A 27 11.51 -6.47 -21.05
CA HIS A 27 12.66 -7.04 -20.34
C HIS A 27 13.66 -5.97 -19.89
N THR A 28 13.92 -4.95 -20.72
CA THR A 28 14.75 -3.80 -20.35
C THR A 28 14.16 -3.05 -19.15
N LYS A 29 12.86 -2.73 -19.19
CA LYS A 29 12.17 -2.08 -18.06
C LYS A 29 12.16 -2.96 -16.82
N LYS A 30 11.94 -4.28 -16.96
CA LYS A 30 11.96 -5.24 -15.85
C LYS A 30 13.35 -5.31 -15.19
N LYS A 31 14.44 -5.39 -15.97
CA LYS A 31 15.82 -5.37 -15.45
C LYS A 31 16.15 -4.05 -14.75
N ILE A 32 15.76 -2.90 -15.31
CA ILE A 32 15.92 -1.58 -14.65
C ILE A 32 15.14 -1.52 -13.33
N LEU A 33 13.91 -2.05 -13.31
CA LEU A 33 13.07 -2.05 -12.13
C LEU A 33 13.64 -2.97 -11.05
N LEU A 34 14.09 -4.16 -11.42
CA LEU A 34 14.74 -5.11 -10.50
C LEU A 34 16.09 -4.59 -9.99
N SER A 35 16.89 -3.94 -10.82
CA SER A 35 18.19 -3.37 -10.42
C SER A 35 18.02 -2.17 -9.47
N LYS A 36 16.97 -1.37 -9.65
CA LYS A 36 16.58 -0.29 -8.74
C LYS A 36 16.00 -0.82 -7.42
N VAL A 37 15.10 -1.80 -7.47
CA VAL A 37 14.48 -2.41 -6.29
C VAL A 37 15.50 -3.19 -5.44
N GLY A 38 16.46 -3.86 -6.08
CA GLY A 38 17.44 -4.71 -5.41
C GLY A 38 18.54 -3.98 -4.63
N LYS A 39 18.83 -2.70 -4.95
CA LYS A 39 20.04 -2.05 -4.43
C LYS A 39 19.89 -1.31 -3.09
N ASN A 40 18.73 -0.80 -2.71
CA ASN A 40 18.61 -0.03 -1.44
C ASN A 40 17.19 0.09 -0.84
N HIS A 41 16.19 -0.64 -1.33
CA HIS A 41 14.83 -0.49 -0.83
C HIS A 41 14.47 -1.55 0.19
N VAL A 42 14.25 -1.12 1.43
CA VAL A 42 13.52 -1.93 2.41
C VAL A 42 12.08 -2.01 1.89
N THR A 43 11.68 -3.19 1.41
CA THR A 43 10.31 -3.40 0.94
C THR A 43 9.34 -3.19 2.11
N ILE A 44 8.12 -2.75 1.83
CA ILE A 44 7.08 -2.61 2.86
C ILE A 44 6.94 -3.90 3.68
N ALA A 45 7.08 -5.07 3.05
CA ALA A 45 7.07 -6.37 3.74
C ALA A 45 8.22 -6.58 4.76
N LYS A 46 9.36 -5.91 4.57
CA LYS A 46 10.47 -5.92 5.55
C LYS A 46 10.24 -4.94 6.71
N ILE A 47 9.47 -3.88 6.50
CA ILE A 47 9.16 -2.86 7.53
C ILE A 47 7.91 -3.24 8.33
N ILE A 48 6.94 -3.85 7.66
CA ILE A 48 5.59 -4.08 8.15
C ILE A 48 5.35 -5.59 8.14
N LYS A 49 5.11 -6.15 9.34
CA LYS A 49 4.96 -7.60 9.53
C LYS A 49 3.76 -8.19 8.79
N GLU A 50 2.71 -7.40 8.57
CA GLU A 50 1.45 -7.89 8.02
C GLU A 50 0.67 -6.77 7.30
N ILE A 51 0.12 -7.06 6.13
CA ILE A 51 -0.86 -6.21 5.43
C ILE A 51 -2.22 -6.88 5.59
N ARG A 52 -3.21 -6.18 6.15
CA ARG A 52 -4.55 -6.74 6.37
C ARG A 52 -5.57 -6.14 5.40
N HIS A 53 -6.38 -7.00 4.79
CA HIS A 53 -7.59 -6.58 4.06
C HIS A 53 -8.82 -6.53 4.97
N GLY A 54 -9.86 -5.78 4.58
CA GLY A 54 -11.12 -5.79 5.30
C GLY A 54 -11.87 -7.12 5.13
N SER A 55 -12.72 -7.44 6.09
CA SER A 55 -13.35 -8.77 6.19
C SER A 55 -14.59 -8.94 5.31
N LYS A 56 -15.24 -7.84 4.92
CA LYS A 56 -16.53 -7.81 4.22
C LYS A 56 -16.64 -6.62 3.26
N THR A 57 -17.55 -6.73 2.29
CA THR A 57 -17.87 -5.63 1.37
C THR A 57 -18.72 -4.56 2.05
N LYS A 58 -18.80 -3.36 1.44
CA LYS A 58 -19.66 -2.27 1.96
C LYS A 58 -21.13 -2.70 2.09
N LYS A 59 -21.64 -3.46 1.13
CA LYS A 59 -23.02 -3.98 1.16
C LYS A 59 -23.25 -4.91 2.35
N GLN A 60 -22.33 -5.85 2.57
CA GLN A 60 -22.41 -6.80 3.69
C GLN A 60 -22.30 -6.12 5.06
N PHE A 61 -21.49 -5.06 5.18
CA PHE A 61 -21.47 -4.26 6.42
C PHE A 61 -22.77 -3.48 6.63
N SER A 62 -23.34 -2.92 5.55
CA SER A 62 -24.63 -2.24 5.61
C SER A 62 -25.77 -3.19 6.04
N GLU A 63 -25.78 -4.43 5.58
CA GLU A 63 -26.76 -5.47 6.00
C GLU A 63 -26.66 -5.79 7.50
N LEU A 64 -25.48 -5.60 8.10
CA LEU A 64 -25.23 -5.80 9.52
C LEU A 64 -25.45 -4.53 10.36
N ASN A 65 -25.91 -3.43 9.75
CA ASN A 65 -25.98 -2.09 10.36
C ASN A 65 -24.63 -1.63 10.95
N ILE A 66 -23.52 -2.05 10.33
CA ILE A 66 -22.18 -1.65 10.69
C ILE A 66 -21.70 -0.61 9.68
N ASP A 67 -21.33 0.56 10.18
CA ASP A 67 -20.67 1.57 9.38
C ASP A 67 -19.17 1.24 9.26
N ALA A 68 -18.71 1.09 8.03
CA ALA A 68 -17.34 0.70 7.72
C ALA A 68 -16.77 1.60 6.63
N LEU A 69 -15.50 1.95 6.79
CA LEU A 69 -14.75 2.76 5.85
C LEU A 69 -14.66 2.07 4.49
N HIS A 70 -14.88 2.86 3.46
CA HIS A 70 -14.78 2.48 2.07
C HIS A 70 -13.75 3.35 1.34
N ILE A 71 -13.32 2.93 0.15
CA ILE A 71 -12.31 3.64 -0.64
C ILE A 71 -12.68 5.12 -0.90
N THR A 72 -13.98 5.41 -0.92
CA THR A 72 -14.54 6.75 -1.10
C THR A 72 -14.30 7.67 0.10
N ASP A 73 -14.04 7.11 1.27
CA ASP A 73 -13.89 7.85 2.52
C ASP A 73 -12.41 8.19 2.79
N LEU A 74 -11.50 7.54 2.07
CA LEU A 74 -10.04 7.74 2.14
C LEU A 74 -9.58 8.89 1.24
N ILE A 75 -10.25 10.06 1.31
CA ILE A 75 -9.91 11.23 0.48
C ILE A 75 -8.74 11.99 1.08
N ASP A 76 -8.80 12.22 2.38
CA ASP A 76 -7.80 13.00 3.11
C ASP A 76 -6.60 12.15 3.53
N LYS A 77 -5.45 12.80 3.65
CA LYS A 77 -4.23 12.16 4.17
C LYS A 77 -4.35 11.82 5.65
N ASP A 78 -5.03 12.66 6.42
CA ASP A 78 -5.20 12.49 7.87
C ASP A 78 -6.68 12.23 8.17
N LEU A 79 -7.00 11.00 8.53
CA LEU A 79 -8.35 10.53 8.77
C LEU A 79 -8.67 10.60 10.26
N VAL A 80 -9.64 11.42 10.61
CA VAL A 80 -10.20 11.52 11.98
C VAL A 80 -11.42 10.62 12.06
N LEU A 81 -11.29 9.49 12.77
CA LEU A 81 -12.38 8.54 12.96
C LEU A 81 -13.13 8.85 14.26
N LYS A 82 -14.46 8.81 14.19
CA LYS A 82 -15.27 8.83 15.42
C LYS A 82 -14.93 7.58 16.23
N GLN A 83 -14.55 7.78 17.49
CA GLN A 83 -14.25 6.71 18.43
C GLN A 83 -15.57 5.99 18.77
N ARG A 84 -15.93 4.95 18.01
CA ARG A 84 -17.12 4.16 18.31
C ARG A 84 -16.77 3.06 19.29
N GLN A 85 -17.65 2.82 20.25
CA GLN A 85 -17.57 1.64 21.09
C GLN A 85 -17.91 0.43 20.22
N TYR A 86 -16.87 -0.23 19.71
CA TYR A 86 -17.02 -1.44 18.92
C TYR A 86 -17.35 -2.60 19.87
N HIS A 87 -18.64 -2.90 20.01
CA HIS A 87 -19.14 -3.92 20.94
C HIS A 87 -18.80 -5.36 20.54
N THR A 88 -18.14 -5.60 19.40
CA THR A 88 -17.70 -6.94 18.99
C THR A 88 -16.19 -6.95 18.72
N PRO A 89 -15.37 -7.30 19.73
CA PRO A 89 -13.90 -7.28 19.63
C PRO A 89 -13.30 -8.29 18.64
N HIS A 90 -14.08 -9.23 18.09
CA HIS A 90 -13.51 -10.45 17.50
C HIS A 90 -13.97 -10.85 16.09
N ALA A 91 -14.95 -10.19 15.49
CA ALA A 91 -15.48 -10.67 14.20
C ALA A 91 -14.85 -9.98 12.97
N PHE A 92 -14.51 -8.69 13.05
CA PHE A 92 -14.15 -7.89 11.86
C PHE A 92 -12.89 -7.07 12.06
N ASN A 93 -12.13 -6.91 10.98
CA ASN A 93 -10.94 -6.09 10.98
C ASN A 93 -11.28 -4.61 11.14
N PHE A 94 -10.56 -3.94 12.05
CA PHE A 94 -10.67 -2.50 12.27
C PHE A 94 -9.30 -1.82 12.19
N ALA A 95 -9.34 -0.54 11.82
CA ALA A 95 -8.22 0.38 11.81
C ALA A 95 -8.24 1.19 13.11
N LYS A 96 -7.06 1.52 13.61
CA LYS A 96 -6.87 2.37 14.80
C LYS A 96 -5.86 3.45 14.50
N GLU A 97 -5.73 4.40 15.42
CA GLU A 97 -4.73 5.44 15.39
C GLU A 97 -3.34 4.92 14.95
N ARG A 98 -2.71 5.67 14.03
CA ARG A 98 -1.41 5.40 13.40
C ARG A 98 -1.39 4.25 12.39
N ASP A 99 -2.50 3.55 12.16
CA ASP A 99 -2.63 2.65 11.01
C ASP A 99 -2.70 3.48 9.71
N ILE A 100 -2.09 2.97 8.64
CA ILE A 100 -2.19 3.55 7.30
C ILE A 100 -3.17 2.72 6.48
N LEU A 101 -4.12 3.40 5.84
CA LEU A 101 -5.15 2.82 4.99
C LEU A 101 -4.86 3.14 3.53
N ILE A 102 -4.86 2.10 2.70
CA ILE A 102 -4.60 2.19 1.27
C ILE A 102 -5.83 1.66 0.52
N PRO A 103 -6.52 2.50 -0.27
CA PRO A 103 -7.59 2.04 -1.13
C PRO A 103 -7.07 1.03 -2.16
N ARG A 104 -7.87 0.00 -2.44
CA ARG A 104 -7.61 -0.96 -3.52
C ARG A 104 -8.84 -1.15 -4.40
N VAL A 105 -8.60 -1.43 -5.67
CA VAL A 105 -9.62 -1.86 -6.64
C VAL A 105 -9.19 -3.19 -7.20
N SER A 106 -9.97 -4.24 -6.92
CA SER A 106 -9.52 -5.62 -7.12
C SER A 106 -8.11 -5.77 -6.52
N LYS A 107 -7.17 -6.46 -7.18
CA LYS A 107 -5.82 -6.71 -6.66
C LYS A 107 -4.89 -5.50 -6.59
N ARG A 108 -5.28 -4.33 -7.13
CA ARG A 108 -4.38 -3.18 -7.28
C ARG A 108 -4.63 -2.14 -6.21
N SER A 109 -3.56 -1.67 -5.56
CA SER A 109 -3.61 -0.48 -4.70
C SER A 109 -3.70 0.78 -5.55
N ILE A 110 -4.46 1.76 -5.07
CA ILE A 110 -4.46 3.12 -5.61
C ILE A 110 -3.29 3.88 -4.98
N ILE A 111 -2.65 4.77 -5.74
CA ILE A 111 -1.56 5.63 -5.25
C ILE A 111 -2.16 6.77 -4.41
N ARG A 112 -2.78 6.40 -3.30
CA ARG A 112 -3.35 7.29 -2.29
C ARG A 112 -3.36 6.54 -0.97
N GLU A 113 -3.02 7.22 0.11
CA GLU A 113 -3.03 6.66 1.44
C GLU A 113 -3.61 7.66 2.45
N SER A 114 -4.23 7.13 3.49
CA SER A 114 -4.75 7.90 4.62
C SER A 114 -4.19 7.33 5.91
N LEU A 115 -3.56 8.17 6.72
CA LEU A 115 -3.17 7.89 8.09
C LEU A 115 -4.38 8.06 9.01
N VAL A 116 -4.67 7.09 9.87
CA VAL A 116 -5.65 7.28 10.94
C VAL A 116 -5.04 8.18 12.01
N ALA A 117 -5.38 9.46 11.98
CA ALA A 117 -4.86 10.46 12.91
C ALA A 117 -5.42 10.30 14.32
N SER A 118 -6.68 9.87 14.44
CA SER A 118 -7.32 9.57 15.72
C SER A 118 -8.52 8.64 15.55
N GLY A 119 -8.91 7.98 16.65
CA GLY A 119 -10.06 7.09 16.71
C GLY A 119 -9.80 5.69 16.15
N ALA A 120 -10.89 4.98 15.83
CA ALA A 120 -10.85 3.64 15.28
C ALA A 120 -12.09 3.38 14.41
N GLY A 121 -11.98 2.46 13.45
CA GLY A 121 -13.15 1.96 12.74
C GLY A 121 -12.97 0.79 11.80
N TYR A 122 -14.07 0.08 11.54
CA TYR A 122 -14.10 -1.02 10.57
C TYR A 122 -13.83 -0.51 9.17
N TYR A 123 -13.26 -1.37 8.34
CA TYR A 123 -12.98 -1.06 6.95
C TYR A 123 -13.34 -2.23 6.04
N THR A 124 -13.72 -1.89 4.82
CA THR A 124 -14.17 -2.84 3.80
C THR A 124 -13.00 -3.62 3.18
N ASP A 125 -13.31 -4.73 2.52
CA ASP A 125 -12.39 -5.56 1.73
C ASP A 125 -11.59 -4.78 0.65
N SER A 126 -12.13 -3.63 0.27
CA SER A 126 -11.54 -2.69 -0.69
C SER A 126 -10.49 -1.77 -0.07
N ILE A 127 -10.10 -1.99 1.19
CA ILE A 127 -9.03 -1.24 1.87
C ILE A 127 -7.99 -2.20 2.41
N PHE A 128 -6.73 -1.87 2.16
CA PHE A 128 -5.59 -2.45 2.85
C PHE A 128 -5.22 -1.61 4.06
N LYS A 129 -4.85 -2.29 5.13
CA LYS A 129 -4.34 -1.69 6.35
C LYS A 129 -2.90 -2.10 6.59
N LEU A 130 -2.08 -1.11 6.84
CA LEU A 130 -0.70 -1.25 7.27
C LEU A 130 -0.60 -0.77 8.73
N PRO A 131 -0.27 -1.65 9.68
CA PRO A 131 -0.01 -1.21 11.05
C PRO A 131 1.26 -0.35 11.11
N PRO A 132 1.37 0.53 12.12
CA PRO A 132 2.57 1.34 12.28
C PRO A 132 3.82 0.44 12.46
N PRO A 133 4.99 0.86 11.96
CA PRO A 133 6.23 0.13 12.18
C PRO A 133 6.50 -0.03 13.68
N GLN A 134 6.86 -1.24 14.12
CA GLN A 134 7.05 -1.58 15.55
C GLN A 134 8.12 -0.73 16.27
N LYS A 135 8.93 0.06 15.54
CA LYS A 135 10.00 0.90 16.07
C LYS A 135 9.72 2.41 16.07
N MET A 136 8.53 2.86 15.65
CA MET A 136 8.20 4.28 15.75
C MET A 136 7.74 4.63 17.17
N LYS A 137 8.69 4.85 18.09
CA LYS A 137 8.40 5.59 19.32
C LYS A 137 7.77 6.94 18.92
N PRO A 138 6.70 7.39 19.59
CA PRO A 138 6.10 8.68 19.28
C PRO A 138 7.17 9.77 19.41
N LYS A 139 7.33 10.60 18.37
CA LYS A 139 7.86 11.94 18.61
C LYS A 139 6.77 12.64 19.41
N SER A 140 6.98 12.78 20.71
CA SER A 140 6.25 13.76 21.50
C SER A 140 6.52 15.12 20.89
N TYR A 141 5.57 15.65 20.13
CA TYR A 141 5.53 17.10 19.93
C TYR A 141 4.94 17.64 21.23
N GLY A 142 5.83 17.89 22.19
CA GLY A 142 5.49 18.69 23.35
C GLY A 142 5.20 20.11 22.86
N VAL A 143 4.01 20.59 23.18
CA VAL A 143 3.70 22.02 23.27
C VAL A 143 3.15 22.23 24.66
#